data_AF-A0A5C4U2Z8-F1
#
_entry.id   AF-A0A5C4U2Z8-F1
#
_cell.length_a   1.000
_cell.length_b   1.000
_cell.length_c   1.000
_cell.angle_alpha   90.00
_cell.angle_beta   90.00
_cell.angle_gamma   90.00
#
_symmetry.space_group_name_H-M   'P 1'
#
loop_
_entity.id
_entity.type
_entity.pdbx_description
1 polymer ?
#
loop_
_entity_poly.entity_id
_entity_poly.type
_entity_poly.pdbx_seq_one_letter_code
_entity_poly.pdbx_strand_id
1 'polypeptide(L)'
;MSNSLIHSAATALNSGLSELSAERHALRADASSLFQQGTGAGPEAFPAGLISLAPQLTELEAQIAAVQRILFLTAQLQGLLDAAIARIDSLFDASPAVQQLHRHLAGLGEALDVACAEAITRVCTPPTVAEASRFERYPDLSIDAIHELELATAPTHIRDLARANPDLRVVDAREGSFVAIVGDIESAENVTTFVAGVNSSTPDGWQQHIDRTRQFAQASGGAGVVWLGYRAPDDLARGLQRSPAKHGAHRLRAFQSQLAQRFPQQRRTVVGYSYGSVVAGHAAAQGLHADDLVFLGSPGTSLDNANQARLYGKEPQVHAVTSPGDPIRLVTGESTGVHGPDPRAPRFGAHAIDLQTAGDHDSYFTAPGFYEAVATATARGIP
;
A
#
# COMPACT_ATOMS: atom_id res chain seq x y z
N MET A 1 -15.72 -1.59 16.08
CA MET A 1 -17.10 -1.64 16.65
C MET A 1 -17.02 -2.19 18.09
N SER A 2 -18.00 -1.99 18.99
CA SER A 2 -17.91 -2.62 20.32
C SER A 2 -18.07 -4.15 20.21
N ASN A 3 -17.23 -4.91 20.92
CA ASN A 3 -17.24 -6.38 20.91
C ASN A 3 -18.64 -6.97 21.19
N SER A 4 -19.41 -6.32 22.06
CA SER A 4 -20.81 -6.67 22.36
C SER A 4 -21.71 -6.66 21.12
N LEU A 5 -21.57 -5.67 20.22
CA LEU A 5 -22.40 -5.56 19.02
C LEU A 5 -22.07 -6.64 18.00
N ILE A 6 -20.79 -6.96 17.82
CA ILE A 6 -20.34 -8.04 16.92
C ILE A 6 -20.87 -9.38 17.42
N HIS A 7 -20.78 -9.63 18.73
CA HIS A 7 -21.30 -10.85 19.34
C HIS A 7 -22.82 -10.96 19.19
N SER A 8 -23.56 -9.89 19.48
CA SER A 8 -25.02 -9.85 19.30
C SER A 8 -25.43 -10.10 17.85
N ALA A 9 -24.70 -9.53 16.88
CA ALA A 9 -24.95 -9.79 15.46
C ALA A 9 -24.72 -11.26 15.09
N ALA A 10 -23.63 -11.87 15.57
CA ALA A 10 -23.34 -13.28 15.35
C ALA A 10 -24.42 -14.20 15.95
N THR A 11 -24.91 -13.88 17.16
CA THR A 11 -26.00 -14.62 17.81
C THR A 11 -27.31 -14.48 17.02
N ALA A 12 -27.67 -13.28 16.60
CA ALA A 12 -28.88 -13.03 15.82
C ALA A 12 -28.88 -13.79 14.50
N LEU A 13 -27.75 -13.83 13.79
CA LEU A 13 -27.61 -14.62 12.56
C LEU A 13 -27.77 -16.12 12.80
N ASN A 14 -27.26 -16.63 13.94
CA ASN A 14 -27.40 -18.05 14.29
C ASN A 14 -28.87 -18.43 14.55
N SER A 15 -29.61 -17.56 15.24
CA SER A 15 -31.05 -17.72 15.46
C SER A 15 -31.81 -17.70 14.14
N GLY A 16 -31.56 -16.71 13.28
CA GLY A 16 -32.20 -16.60 11.97
C GLY A 16 -31.87 -17.79 11.04
N LEU A 17 -30.63 -18.31 11.07
CA LEU A 17 -30.26 -19.50 10.29
C LEU A 17 -31.02 -20.75 10.76
N SER A 18 -31.23 -20.88 12.07
CA SER A 18 -31.98 -21.99 12.66
C SER A 18 -33.47 -21.93 12.25
N GLU A 19 -34.07 -20.75 12.26
CA GLU A 19 -35.43 -20.51 11.79
C GLU A 19 -35.59 -20.79 10.30
N LEU A 20 -34.69 -20.25 9.46
CA LEU A 20 -34.70 -20.45 8.01
C LEU A 20 -34.56 -21.94 7.64
N SER A 21 -33.66 -22.66 8.31
CA SER A 21 -33.48 -24.10 8.10
C SER A 21 -34.72 -24.88 8.52
N ALA A 22 -35.36 -24.52 9.63
CA ALA A 22 -36.60 -25.14 10.09
C ALA A 22 -37.77 -24.90 9.11
N GLU A 23 -37.95 -23.67 8.64
CA GLU A 23 -38.96 -23.34 7.62
C GLU A 23 -38.74 -24.10 6.32
N ARG A 24 -37.49 -24.18 5.84
CA ARG A 24 -37.16 -24.96 4.63
C ARG A 24 -37.46 -26.45 4.81
N HIS A 25 -37.15 -27.02 5.98
CA HIS A 25 -37.47 -28.42 6.29
C HIS A 25 -38.98 -28.66 6.30
N ALA A 26 -39.77 -27.74 6.87
CA ALA A 26 -41.22 -27.78 6.85
C ALA A 26 -41.76 -27.68 5.41
N LEU A 27 -41.31 -26.71 4.62
CA LEU A 27 -41.68 -26.55 3.21
C LEU A 27 -41.38 -27.80 2.36
N ARG A 28 -40.24 -28.46 2.57
CA ARG A 28 -39.90 -29.73 1.90
C ARG A 28 -40.81 -30.88 2.34
N ALA A 29 -41.13 -30.96 3.63
CA ALA A 29 -42.03 -31.97 4.17
C ALA A 29 -43.46 -31.78 3.63
N ASP A 30 -43.95 -30.55 3.60
CA ASP A 30 -45.27 -30.18 3.05
C ASP A 30 -45.34 -30.49 1.56
N ALA A 31 -44.33 -30.08 0.77
CA ALA A 31 -44.25 -30.42 -0.66
C ALA A 31 -44.24 -31.93 -0.90
N SER A 32 -43.53 -32.69 -0.06
CA SER A 32 -43.46 -34.17 -0.15
C SER A 32 -44.80 -34.82 0.23
N SER A 33 -45.50 -34.28 1.23
CA SER A 33 -46.82 -34.78 1.67
C SER A 33 -47.90 -34.49 0.63
N LEU A 34 -47.91 -33.30 0.04
CA LEU A 34 -48.81 -32.92 -1.06
C LEU A 34 -48.61 -33.80 -2.30
N PHE A 35 -47.35 -34.17 -2.61
CA PHE A 35 -47.04 -35.13 -3.67
C PHE A 35 -47.60 -36.53 -3.38
N GLN A 36 -47.58 -36.98 -2.12
CA GLN A 36 -48.13 -38.28 -1.72
C GLN A 36 -49.67 -38.29 -1.67
N GLN A 37 -50.32 -37.15 -1.43
CA GLN A 37 -51.77 -37.04 -1.25
C GLN A 37 -52.55 -36.67 -2.53
N GLY A 38 -51.90 -36.14 -3.57
CA GLY A 38 -52.56 -35.55 -4.75
C GLY A 38 -52.59 -36.42 -6.00
N THR A 39 -53.74 -37.05 -6.25
CA THR A 39 -54.22 -37.51 -7.56
C THR A 39 -54.85 -36.33 -8.31
N GLY A 40 -54.25 -35.84 -9.41
CA GLY A 40 -54.91 -34.90 -10.33
C GLY A 40 -53.99 -33.90 -11.03
N ALA A 41 -54.24 -33.65 -12.31
CA ALA A 41 -53.44 -32.82 -13.22
C ALA A 41 -53.44 -31.31 -12.85
N GLY A 42 -52.68 -30.95 -11.83
CA GLY A 42 -52.12 -29.61 -11.63
C GLY A 42 -50.77 -29.54 -10.87
N PRO A 43 -49.97 -30.62 -10.66
CA PRO A 43 -48.91 -30.61 -9.64
C PRO A 43 -47.51 -30.34 -10.20
N GLU A 44 -47.31 -30.09 -11.50
CA GLU A 44 -45.94 -30.02 -12.05
C GLU A 44 -45.26 -28.65 -11.87
N ALA A 45 -46.03 -27.55 -11.81
CA ALA A 45 -45.46 -26.19 -11.81
C ALA A 45 -45.00 -25.70 -10.43
N PHE A 46 -45.70 -26.07 -9.34
CA PHE A 46 -45.41 -25.59 -7.98
C PHE A 46 -44.18 -26.28 -7.33
N PRO A 47 -44.02 -27.61 -7.41
CA PRO A 47 -42.82 -28.29 -6.94
C PRO A 47 -41.58 -27.93 -7.77
N ALA A 48 -41.72 -27.74 -9.09
CA ALA A 48 -40.61 -27.35 -9.95
C ALA A 48 -40.03 -25.98 -9.57
N GLY A 49 -40.87 -25.02 -9.18
CA GLY A 49 -40.44 -23.72 -8.65
C GLY A 49 -39.73 -23.80 -7.29
N LEU A 50 -40.19 -24.66 -6.39
CA LEU A 50 -39.51 -24.90 -5.10
C LEU A 50 -38.19 -25.66 -5.27
N ILE A 51 -38.15 -26.62 -6.19
CA ILE A 51 -36.94 -27.38 -6.55
C ILE A 51 -35.90 -26.45 -7.20
N SER A 52 -36.32 -25.50 -8.04
CA SER A 52 -35.40 -24.56 -8.70
C SER A 52 -34.82 -23.51 -7.75
N LEU A 53 -35.53 -23.16 -6.67
CA LEU A 53 -35.06 -22.25 -5.62
C LEU A 53 -34.22 -22.94 -4.53
N ALA A 54 -34.33 -24.27 -4.38
CA ALA A 54 -33.63 -25.00 -3.33
C ALA A 54 -32.09 -24.86 -3.36
N PRO A 55 -31.41 -24.85 -4.51
CA PRO A 55 -29.97 -24.57 -4.58
C PRO A 55 -29.62 -23.15 -4.10
N GLN A 56 -30.40 -22.15 -4.52
CA GLN A 56 -30.19 -20.74 -4.15
C GLN A 56 -30.36 -20.51 -2.65
N LEU A 57 -31.37 -21.15 -2.04
CA LEU A 57 -31.57 -21.11 -0.58
C LEU A 57 -30.45 -21.83 0.18
N THR A 58 -29.94 -22.94 -0.36
CA THR A 58 -28.81 -23.67 0.24
C THR A 58 -27.52 -22.85 0.17
N GLU A 59 -27.29 -22.14 -0.93
CA GLU A 59 -26.17 -21.21 -1.08
C GLU A 59 -26.30 -20.01 -0.13
N LEU A 60 -27.50 -19.44 0.01
CA LEU A 60 -27.78 -18.36 0.96
C LEU A 60 -27.55 -18.79 2.42
N GLU A 61 -28.03 -19.98 2.82
CA GLU A 61 -27.75 -20.55 4.15
C GLU A 61 -26.24 -20.73 4.40
N ALA A 62 -25.51 -21.24 3.41
CA ALA A 62 -24.07 -21.42 3.50
C ALA A 62 -23.34 -20.07 3.64
N GLN A 63 -23.77 -19.04 2.92
CA GLN A 63 -23.25 -17.68 3.04
C GLN A 63 -23.53 -17.10 4.44
N ILE A 64 -24.76 -17.21 4.96
CA ILE A 64 -25.14 -16.74 6.29
C ILE A 64 -24.30 -17.44 7.37
N ALA A 65 -24.15 -18.77 7.28
CA ALA A 65 -23.33 -19.55 8.21
C ALA A 65 -21.85 -19.13 8.17
N ALA A 66 -21.30 -18.87 6.98
CA ALA A 66 -19.93 -18.38 6.83
C ALA A 66 -19.75 -17.00 7.46
N VAL A 67 -20.67 -16.06 7.23
CA VAL A 67 -20.65 -14.71 7.84
C VAL A 67 -20.76 -14.80 9.37
N GLN A 68 -21.66 -15.63 9.89
CA GLN A 68 -21.81 -15.84 11.33
C GLN A 68 -20.51 -16.37 11.96
N ARG A 69 -19.85 -17.33 11.31
CA ARG A 69 -18.55 -17.85 11.78
C ARG A 69 -17.46 -16.78 11.79
N ILE A 70 -17.40 -15.95 10.74
CA ILE A 70 -16.45 -14.83 10.67
C ILE A 70 -16.67 -13.88 11.85
N LEU A 71 -17.91 -13.42 12.06
CA LEU A 71 -18.25 -12.49 13.16
C LEU A 71 -17.92 -13.08 14.54
N PHE A 72 -18.19 -14.37 14.76
CA PHE A 72 -17.89 -15.02 16.03
C PHE A 72 -16.37 -15.12 16.32
N LEU A 73 -15.56 -15.38 15.29
CA LEU A 73 -14.10 -15.40 15.42
C LEU A 73 -13.55 -13.99 15.67
N THR A 74 -14.06 -13.00 14.93
CA THR A 74 -13.70 -11.58 15.13
C THR A 74 -14.01 -11.12 16.55
N ALA A 75 -15.18 -11.44 17.10
CA ALA A 75 -15.56 -11.08 18.47
C ALA A 75 -14.61 -11.71 19.52
N GLN A 76 -14.21 -12.97 19.33
CA GLN A 76 -13.25 -13.62 20.22
C GLN A 76 -11.87 -12.94 20.18
N LEU A 77 -11.36 -12.66 18.98
CA LEU A 77 -10.06 -12.00 18.81
C LEU A 77 -10.09 -10.58 19.39
N GLN A 78 -11.17 -9.82 19.17
CA GLN A 78 -11.34 -8.51 19.77
C GLN A 78 -11.36 -8.59 21.30
N GLY A 79 -12.04 -9.57 21.88
CA GLY A 79 -12.04 -9.78 23.34
C GLY A 79 -10.66 -10.09 23.90
N LEU A 80 -9.81 -10.80 23.16
CA LEU A 80 -8.42 -11.04 23.55
C LEU A 80 -7.59 -9.74 23.49
N LEU A 81 -7.78 -8.91 22.46
CA LEU A 81 -7.11 -7.60 22.35
C LEU A 81 -7.53 -6.67 23.49
N ASP A 82 -8.83 -6.55 23.76
CA ASP A 82 -9.38 -5.73 24.85
C ASP A 82 -8.80 -6.17 26.21
N ALA A 83 -8.74 -7.48 26.46
CA ALA A 83 -8.17 -8.04 27.68
C ALA A 83 -6.66 -7.79 27.79
N ALA A 84 -5.92 -7.85 26.68
CA ALA A 84 -4.48 -7.56 26.65
C ALA A 84 -4.19 -6.09 26.98
N ILE A 85 -4.93 -5.15 26.37
CA ILE A 85 -4.82 -3.72 26.65
C ILE A 85 -5.10 -3.45 28.14
N ALA A 86 -6.22 -3.94 28.67
CA ALA A 86 -6.58 -3.77 30.08
C ALA A 86 -5.52 -4.36 31.03
N ARG A 87 -4.87 -5.46 30.64
CA ARG A 87 -3.79 -6.06 31.43
C ARG A 87 -2.55 -5.18 31.45
N ILE A 88 -2.18 -4.59 30.32
CA ILE A 88 -1.05 -3.68 30.21
C ILE A 88 -1.30 -2.43 31.07
N ASP A 89 -2.47 -1.81 30.93
CA ASP A 89 -2.90 -0.65 31.74
C ASP A 89 -2.84 -0.92 33.25
N SER A 90 -3.14 -2.16 33.67
CA SER A 90 -3.12 -2.55 35.08
C SER A 90 -1.71 -2.78 35.65
N LEU A 91 -0.73 -3.07 34.80
CA LEU A 91 0.59 -3.55 35.21
C LEU A 91 1.71 -2.54 34.99
N PHE A 92 1.55 -1.63 34.04
CA PHE A 92 2.61 -0.73 33.61
C PHE A 92 2.15 0.72 33.66
N ASP A 93 3.03 1.58 34.17
CA ASP A 93 2.84 3.03 34.09
C ASP A 93 2.98 3.53 32.65
N ALA A 94 2.44 4.71 32.38
CA ALA A 94 2.48 5.38 31.08
C ALA A 94 3.91 5.77 30.68
N SER A 95 4.66 4.81 30.14
CA SER A 95 5.98 5.01 29.55
C SER A 95 5.89 5.08 28.01
N PRO A 96 6.90 5.66 27.33
CA PRO A 96 6.91 5.69 25.86
C PRO A 96 6.81 4.30 25.21
N ALA A 97 7.43 3.28 25.83
CA ALA A 97 7.37 1.91 25.34
C ALA A 97 5.94 1.32 25.43
N VAL A 98 5.23 1.62 26.52
CA VAL A 98 3.82 1.21 26.70
C VAL A 98 2.92 1.93 25.70
N GLN A 99 3.13 3.22 25.45
CA GLN A 99 2.38 3.97 24.44
C GLN A 99 2.58 3.40 23.03
N GLN A 100 3.80 3.01 22.68
CA GLN A 100 4.07 2.35 21.40
C GLN A 100 3.33 1.01 21.29
N LEU A 101 3.36 0.21 22.35
CA LEU A 101 2.63 -1.06 22.38
C LEU A 101 1.12 -0.85 22.25
N HIS A 102 0.55 0.17 22.88
CA HIS A 102 -0.87 0.51 22.75
C HIS A 102 -1.23 0.88 21.31
N ARG A 103 -0.39 1.64 20.60
CA ARG A 103 -0.62 1.96 19.19
C ARG A 103 -0.68 0.70 18.34
N HIS A 104 0.22 -0.26 18.55
CA HIS A 104 0.18 -1.53 17.82
C HIS A 104 -1.07 -2.35 18.13
N LEU A 105 -1.50 -2.41 19.39
CA LEU A 105 -2.72 -3.12 19.78
C LEU A 105 -3.98 -2.46 19.22
N ALA A 106 -4.02 -1.12 19.18
CA ALA A 106 -5.10 -0.37 18.54
C ALA A 106 -5.14 -0.62 17.02
N GLY A 107 -3.98 -0.59 16.36
CA GLY A 107 -3.83 -0.93 14.95
C GLY A 107 -4.30 -2.35 14.63
N LEU A 108 -3.99 -3.33 15.50
CA LEU A 108 -4.51 -4.70 15.38
C LEU A 108 -6.04 -4.77 15.47
N GLY A 109 -6.66 -3.97 16.33
CA GLY A 109 -8.13 -3.88 16.43
C GLY A 109 -8.77 -3.31 15.17
N GLU A 110 -8.24 -2.21 14.65
CA GLU A 110 -8.67 -1.62 13.38
C GLU A 110 -8.49 -2.60 12.20
N ALA A 111 -7.33 -3.28 12.14
CA ALA A 111 -7.03 -4.29 11.14
C ALA A 111 -8.01 -5.47 11.22
N LEU A 112 -8.36 -5.91 12.43
CA LEU A 112 -9.30 -7.00 12.65
C LEU A 112 -10.72 -6.63 12.16
N ASP A 113 -11.18 -5.41 12.42
CA ASP A 113 -12.46 -4.90 11.93
C ASP A 113 -12.52 -4.92 10.38
N VAL A 114 -11.44 -4.50 9.72
CA VAL A 114 -11.36 -4.48 8.24
C VAL A 114 -11.22 -5.88 7.65
N ALA A 115 -10.40 -6.74 8.25
CA ALA A 115 -10.28 -8.14 7.83
C ALA A 115 -11.64 -8.87 7.95
N CYS A 116 -12.43 -8.57 8.98
CA CYS A 116 -13.80 -9.06 9.11
C CYS A 116 -14.68 -8.60 7.94
N ALA A 117 -14.64 -7.29 7.62
CA ALA A 117 -15.40 -6.75 6.50
C ALA A 117 -14.98 -7.36 5.14
N GLU A 118 -13.67 -7.42 4.86
CA GLU A 118 -13.14 -8.04 3.63
C GLU A 118 -13.56 -9.51 3.52
N ALA A 119 -13.51 -10.27 4.62
CA ALA A 119 -13.92 -11.67 4.63
C ALA A 119 -15.41 -11.84 4.33
N ILE A 120 -16.27 -10.99 4.90
CA ILE A 120 -17.72 -10.97 4.61
C ILE A 120 -17.96 -10.62 3.14
N THR A 121 -17.31 -9.58 2.62
CA THR A 121 -17.44 -9.19 1.20
C THR A 121 -17.05 -10.33 0.26
N ARG A 122 -15.97 -11.08 0.55
CA ARG A 122 -15.56 -12.23 -0.26
C ARG A 122 -16.57 -13.37 -0.26
N VAL A 123 -17.31 -13.57 0.84
CA VAL A 123 -18.40 -14.54 0.91
C VAL A 123 -19.60 -14.08 0.09
N CYS A 124 -19.88 -12.78 0.09
CA CYS A 124 -21.11 -12.21 -0.49
C CYS A 124 -20.95 -11.69 -1.93
N THR A 125 -19.74 -11.59 -2.48
CA THR A 125 -19.49 -10.95 -3.78
C THR A 125 -18.43 -11.74 -4.58
N PRO A 126 -18.63 -11.98 -5.89
CA PRO A 126 -17.64 -12.63 -6.73
C PRO A 126 -16.34 -11.81 -6.82
N PRO A 127 -15.18 -12.46 -7.00
CA PRO A 127 -13.89 -11.78 -7.01
C PRO A 127 -13.80 -10.79 -8.18
N THR A 128 -13.52 -9.53 -7.87
CA THR A 128 -13.17 -8.51 -8.87
C THR A 128 -11.66 -8.37 -8.98
N VAL A 129 -11.17 -8.04 -10.19
CA VAL A 129 -9.74 -7.99 -10.53
C VAL A 129 -9.21 -6.55 -10.42
N ALA A 130 -7.99 -6.46 -9.89
CA ALA A 130 -7.12 -5.29 -9.70
C ALA A 130 -7.51 -4.35 -8.55
N GLU A 131 -7.43 -4.85 -7.31
CA GLU A 131 -7.65 -4.05 -6.11
C GLU A 131 -6.49 -3.07 -5.88
N ALA A 132 -6.84 -1.78 -5.81
CA ALA A 132 -6.02 -0.74 -5.22
C ALA A 132 -5.40 -1.21 -3.89
N SER A 133 -4.20 -0.71 -3.55
CA SER A 133 -3.56 -1.07 -2.27
C SER A 133 -4.49 -0.77 -1.10
N ARG A 134 -4.33 -1.46 0.03
CA ARG A 134 -5.14 -1.14 1.23
C ARG A 134 -4.89 0.28 1.71
N PHE A 135 -3.67 0.78 1.53
CA PHE A 135 -3.34 2.18 1.76
C PHE A 135 -4.26 3.14 1.00
N GLU A 136 -4.58 2.84 -0.27
CA GLU A 136 -5.50 3.60 -1.12
C GLU A 136 -6.98 3.35 -0.79
N ARG A 137 -7.37 2.11 -0.50
CA ARG A 137 -8.79 1.76 -0.24
C ARG A 137 -9.32 2.27 1.09
N TYR A 138 -8.45 2.37 2.10
CA TYR A 138 -8.86 2.62 3.48
C TYR A 138 -8.22 3.89 4.02
N PRO A 139 -8.63 5.08 3.54
CA PRO A 139 -7.98 6.36 3.85
C PRO A 139 -7.96 6.69 5.34
N ASP A 140 -8.96 6.22 6.09
CA ASP A 140 -9.17 6.56 7.50
C ASP A 140 -8.46 5.61 8.48
N LEU A 141 -7.91 4.48 8.01
CA LEU A 141 -7.17 3.56 8.89
C LEU A 141 -5.82 4.13 9.29
N SER A 142 -5.42 3.85 10.53
CA SER A 142 -4.06 4.13 10.99
C SER A 142 -3.01 3.38 10.17
N ILE A 143 -1.78 3.91 10.15
CA ILE A 143 -0.66 3.26 9.46
C ILE A 143 -0.35 1.90 10.08
N ASP A 144 -0.46 1.77 11.40
CA ASP A 144 -0.30 0.51 12.12
C ASP A 144 -1.39 -0.51 11.70
N ALA A 145 -2.64 -0.10 11.54
CA ALA A 145 -3.70 -0.99 11.06
C ALA A 145 -3.44 -1.51 9.64
N ILE A 146 -3.01 -0.63 8.74
CA ILE A 146 -2.64 -1.02 7.37
C ILE A 146 -1.47 -1.99 7.40
N HIS A 147 -0.49 -1.74 8.27
CA HIS A 147 0.66 -2.62 8.44
C HIS A 147 0.27 -4.04 8.82
N GLU A 148 -0.59 -4.19 9.83
CA GLU A 148 -1.06 -5.50 10.28
C GLU A 148 -1.88 -6.21 9.20
N LEU A 149 -2.74 -5.48 8.48
CA LEU A 149 -3.48 -6.03 7.35
C LEU A 149 -2.56 -6.57 6.26
N GLU A 150 -1.57 -5.78 5.84
CA GLU A 150 -0.61 -6.18 4.81
C GLU A 150 0.19 -7.41 5.26
N LEU A 151 0.71 -7.42 6.49
CA LEU A 151 1.48 -8.56 7.01
C LEU A 151 0.65 -9.83 7.14
N ALA A 152 -0.65 -9.74 7.43
CA ALA A 152 -1.52 -10.91 7.55
C ALA A 152 -1.59 -11.75 6.25
N THR A 153 -1.42 -11.11 5.10
CA THR A 153 -1.46 -11.76 3.77
C THR A 153 -0.13 -11.73 3.02
N ALA A 154 0.91 -11.11 3.58
CA ALA A 154 2.17 -10.92 2.91
C ALA A 154 2.96 -12.25 2.71
N PRO A 155 3.72 -12.37 1.60
CA PRO A 155 4.77 -13.37 1.44
C PRO A 155 5.68 -13.47 2.67
N THR A 156 6.18 -14.68 2.98
CA THR A 156 7.04 -14.93 4.16
C THR A 156 8.26 -14.03 4.20
N HIS A 157 8.91 -13.80 3.05
CA HIS A 157 10.11 -12.97 2.96
C HIS A 157 9.84 -11.48 3.31
N ILE A 158 8.65 -10.94 3.01
CA ILE A 158 8.25 -9.60 3.46
C ILE A 158 8.02 -9.57 4.97
N ARG A 159 7.39 -10.61 5.53
CA ARG A 159 7.18 -10.73 6.99
C ARG A 159 8.50 -10.85 7.74
N ASP A 160 9.45 -11.61 7.21
CA ASP A 160 10.80 -11.73 7.76
C ASP A 160 11.56 -10.40 7.69
N LEU A 161 11.44 -9.68 6.58
CA LEU A 161 12.03 -8.35 6.42
C LEU A 161 11.45 -7.34 7.41
N ALA A 162 10.13 -7.31 7.60
CA ALA A 162 9.48 -6.45 8.60
C ALA A 162 9.91 -6.80 10.02
N ARG A 163 10.03 -8.09 10.36
CA ARG A 163 10.55 -8.54 11.67
C ARG A 163 11.99 -8.11 11.92
N ALA A 164 12.82 -8.09 10.87
CA ALA A 164 14.20 -7.61 10.95
C ALA A 164 14.31 -6.07 11.05
N ASN A 165 13.24 -5.34 10.73
CA ASN A 165 13.20 -3.88 10.66
C ASN A 165 11.97 -3.34 11.42
N PRO A 166 12.00 -3.30 12.77
CA PRO A 166 10.82 -2.97 13.60
C PRO A 166 10.32 -1.51 13.45
N ASP A 167 11.15 -0.63 12.90
CA ASP A 167 10.81 0.74 12.51
C ASP A 167 10.07 0.84 11.16
N LEU A 168 9.89 -0.28 10.46
CA LEU A 168 9.20 -0.37 9.18
C LEU A 168 7.69 -0.55 9.38
N ARG A 169 6.89 0.17 8.59
CA ARG A 169 5.45 -0.08 8.40
C ARG A 169 5.16 -0.38 6.94
N VAL A 170 4.95 -1.64 6.63
CA VAL A 170 4.56 -2.13 5.30
C VAL A 170 3.14 -1.63 4.96
N VAL A 171 2.94 -0.99 3.82
CA VAL A 171 1.65 -0.41 3.41
C VAL A 171 1.11 -0.94 2.08
N ASP A 172 1.92 -1.70 1.35
CA ASP A 172 1.51 -2.52 0.20
C ASP A 172 2.49 -3.69 0.09
N ALA A 173 2.01 -4.93 0.14
CA ALA A 173 2.83 -6.13 0.06
C ALA A 173 2.28 -7.10 -0.99
N ARG A 174 3.09 -7.38 -2.02
CA ARG A 174 2.76 -8.33 -3.08
C ARG A 174 4.01 -9.11 -3.48
N GLU A 175 3.83 -10.21 -4.19
CA GLU A 175 4.97 -10.95 -4.73
C GLU A 175 5.80 -10.05 -5.67
N GLY A 176 7.08 -9.86 -5.34
CA GLY A 176 8.02 -9.03 -6.11
C GLY A 176 7.80 -7.52 -6.06
N SER A 177 6.95 -7.00 -5.17
CA SER A 177 6.81 -5.55 -4.95
C SER A 177 6.33 -5.24 -3.54
N PHE A 178 6.94 -4.26 -2.87
CA PHE A 178 6.43 -3.75 -1.59
C PHE A 178 6.60 -2.25 -1.46
N VAL A 179 5.76 -1.63 -0.66
CA VAL A 179 5.90 -0.23 -0.23
C VAL A 179 5.88 -0.20 1.28
N ALA A 180 6.80 0.54 1.89
CA ALA A 180 6.85 0.65 3.33
C ALA A 180 7.33 2.02 3.78
N ILE A 181 6.92 2.38 4.99
CA ILE A 181 7.24 3.63 5.67
C ILE A 181 8.32 3.34 6.70
N VAL A 182 9.26 4.26 6.83
CA VAL A 182 10.37 4.25 7.78
C VAL A 182 10.24 5.48 8.68
N GLY A 183 10.26 5.26 9.99
CA GLY A 183 10.11 6.33 10.98
C GLY A 183 8.65 6.71 11.24
N ASP A 184 8.45 7.76 12.04
CA ASP A 184 7.12 8.24 12.41
C ASP A 184 6.58 9.21 11.35
N ILE A 185 5.80 8.69 10.41
CA ILE A 185 5.18 9.50 9.36
C ILE A 185 4.02 10.35 9.86
N GLU A 186 3.43 10.06 11.01
CA GLU A 186 2.23 10.81 11.46
C GLU A 186 2.61 12.19 12.00
N SER A 187 3.79 12.29 12.62
CA SER A 187 4.34 13.55 13.15
C SER A 187 5.38 14.21 12.25
N ALA A 188 5.89 13.52 11.23
CA ALA A 188 6.92 14.07 10.35
C ALA A 188 6.43 15.29 9.58
N GLU A 189 7.24 16.36 9.54
CA GLU A 189 7.00 17.53 8.68
C GLU A 189 7.46 17.28 7.25
N ASN A 190 8.53 16.49 7.08
CA ASN A 190 9.12 16.13 5.79
C ASN A 190 8.97 14.63 5.54
N VAL A 191 8.55 14.25 4.33
CA VAL A 191 8.50 12.85 3.90
C VAL A 191 9.24 12.69 2.59
N THR A 192 10.23 11.80 2.59
CA THR A 192 11.00 11.47 1.38
C THR A 192 10.58 10.10 0.83
N THR A 193 9.92 10.09 -0.33
CA THR A 193 9.58 8.87 -1.07
C THR A 193 10.71 8.49 -2.01
N PHE A 194 11.42 7.41 -1.70
CA PHE A 194 12.51 6.87 -2.51
C PHE A 194 12.02 5.79 -3.47
N VAL A 195 12.04 6.11 -4.77
CA VAL A 195 11.60 5.23 -5.86
C VAL A 195 12.83 4.56 -6.47
N ALA A 196 12.98 3.25 -6.22
CA ALA A 196 14.16 2.50 -6.68
C ALA A 196 14.10 2.13 -8.16
N GLY A 197 15.28 1.81 -8.72
CA GLY A 197 15.49 1.49 -10.13
C GLY A 197 15.28 0.02 -10.49
N VAL A 198 15.99 -0.43 -11.52
CA VAL A 198 15.98 -1.83 -11.98
C VAL A 198 16.35 -2.79 -10.85
N ASN A 199 15.94 -4.05 -10.98
CA ASN A 199 16.15 -5.11 -10.00
C ASN A 199 15.48 -4.89 -8.62
N SER A 200 14.70 -3.81 -8.42
CA SER A 200 14.02 -3.56 -7.15
C SER A 200 12.86 -4.52 -6.86
N SER A 201 12.50 -5.39 -7.82
CA SER A 201 11.56 -6.50 -7.60
C SER A 201 12.21 -7.74 -6.98
N THR A 202 13.53 -7.77 -6.86
CA THR A 202 14.29 -8.89 -6.28
C THR A 202 14.52 -8.66 -4.77
N PRO A 203 14.04 -9.57 -3.89
CA PRO A 203 14.12 -9.38 -2.43
C PRO A 203 15.53 -9.13 -1.87
N ASP A 204 16.57 -9.70 -2.49
CA ASP A 204 17.97 -9.61 -2.01
C ASP A 204 18.46 -8.16 -1.84
N GLY A 205 17.93 -7.21 -2.63
CA GLY A 205 18.30 -5.79 -2.57
C GLY A 205 17.46 -4.93 -1.61
N TRP A 206 16.39 -5.47 -1.04
CA TRP A 206 15.38 -4.68 -0.34
C TRP A 206 15.91 -4.03 0.94
N GLN A 207 16.76 -4.71 1.70
CA GLN A 207 17.39 -4.14 2.89
C GLN A 207 18.18 -2.87 2.56
N GLN A 208 18.94 -2.88 1.46
CA GLN A 208 19.72 -1.72 1.03
C GLN A 208 18.82 -0.53 0.68
N HIS A 209 17.65 -0.76 0.07
CA HIS A 209 16.69 0.31 -0.22
C HIS A 209 16.03 0.87 1.04
N ILE A 210 15.77 0.02 2.05
CA ILE A 210 15.31 0.46 3.38
C ILE A 210 16.37 1.35 4.03
N ASP A 211 17.63 0.92 4.05
CA ASP A 211 18.72 1.66 4.68
C ASP A 211 18.96 3.01 3.98
N ARG A 212 18.91 3.05 2.65
CA ARG A 212 18.96 4.32 1.88
C ARG A 212 17.82 5.26 2.25
N THR A 213 16.62 4.72 2.45
CA THR A 213 15.44 5.50 2.81
C THR A 213 15.54 6.03 4.25
N ARG A 214 16.09 5.25 5.18
CA ARG A 214 16.43 5.72 6.54
C ARG A 214 17.38 6.91 6.51
N GLN A 215 18.41 6.85 5.67
CA GLN A 215 19.36 7.95 5.54
C GLN A 215 18.69 9.22 4.97
N PHE A 216 17.80 9.09 3.97
CA PHE A 216 17.00 10.23 3.50
C PHE A 216 16.09 10.82 4.59
N ALA A 217 15.39 9.96 5.34
CA ALA A 217 14.52 10.38 6.42
C ALA A 217 15.31 11.10 7.53
N GLN A 218 16.48 10.57 7.90
CA GLN A 218 17.37 11.17 8.89
C GLN A 218 17.88 12.54 8.43
N ALA A 219 18.33 12.66 7.18
CA ALA A 219 18.86 13.92 6.66
C ALA A 219 17.80 15.02 6.50
N SER A 220 16.55 14.65 6.19
CA SER A 220 15.43 15.61 6.14
C SER A 220 14.77 15.89 7.49
N GLY A 221 15.22 15.22 8.56
CA GLY A 221 14.59 15.32 9.88
C GLY A 221 13.13 14.85 9.89
N GLY A 222 12.79 13.85 9.07
CA GLY A 222 11.41 13.42 8.85
C GLY A 222 11.26 11.91 8.70
N ALA A 223 10.26 11.48 7.94
CA ALA A 223 10.00 10.08 7.63
C ALA A 223 10.37 9.74 6.18
N GLY A 224 10.51 8.44 5.90
CA GLY A 224 10.85 7.95 4.57
C GLY A 224 9.84 6.94 4.05
N VAL A 225 9.64 6.89 2.74
CA VAL A 225 8.88 5.83 2.08
C VAL A 225 9.81 5.07 1.14
N VAL A 226 10.00 3.78 1.41
CA VAL A 226 10.65 2.85 0.50
C VAL A 226 9.60 2.45 -0.54
N TRP A 227 9.76 2.92 -1.78
CA TRP A 227 8.76 2.70 -2.82
C TRP A 227 9.27 1.72 -3.88
N LEU A 228 8.90 0.45 -3.72
CA LEU A 228 9.13 -0.63 -4.69
C LEU A 228 7.80 -1.17 -5.24
N GLY A 229 6.79 -0.29 -5.35
CA GLY A 229 5.41 -0.61 -5.71
C GLY A 229 5.19 -0.92 -7.19
N TYR A 230 6.18 -1.42 -7.92
CA TYR A 230 6.06 -1.75 -9.34
C TYR A 230 6.94 -2.96 -9.69
N ARG A 231 6.63 -3.61 -10.82
CA ARG A 231 7.50 -4.65 -11.37
C ARG A 231 8.64 -3.99 -12.11
N ALA A 232 9.77 -3.86 -11.44
CA ALA A 232 10.97 -3.28 -12.02
C ALA A 232 11.55 -4.23 -13.08
N PRO A 233 12.14 -3.70 -14.16
CA PRO A 233 12.94 -4.52 -15.07
C PRO A 233 14.08 -5.21 -14.32
N ASP A 234 14.38 -6.45 -14.65
CA ASP A 234 15.46 -7.23 -14.01
C ASP A 234 16.84 -6.59 -14.16
N ASP A 235 17.10 -5.92 -15.28
CA ASP A 235 18.40 -5.35 -15.63
C ASP A 235 18.29 -4.09 -16.49
N LEU A 236 19.43 -3.43 -16.70
CA LEU A 236 19.53 -2.19 -17.49
C LEU A 236 19.14 -2.39 -18.96
N ALA A 237 19.40 -3.57 -19.55
CA ALA A 237 19.06 -3.85 -20.95
C ALA A 237 17.53 -3.94 -21.15
N ARG A 238 16.80 -4.49 -20.18
CA ARG A 238 15.33 -4.44 -20.14
C ARG A 238 14.80 -3.09 -19.66
N GLY A 239 15.63 -2.34 -18.93
CA GLY A 239 15.42 -0.95 -18.55
C GLY A 239 15.21 0.00 -19.73
N LEU A 240 15.38 -0.41 -20.99
CA LEU A 240 15.01 0.38 -22.17
C LEU A 240 13.48 0.49 -22.37
N GLN A 241 12.70 -0.44 -21.82
CA GLN A 241 11.25 -0.45 -22.00
C GLN A 241 10.58 0.66 -21.19
N ARG A 242 9.59 1.35 -21.77
CA ARG A 242 8.81 2.40 -21.08
C ARG A 242 7.56 1.89 -20.37
N SER A 243 7.07 0.71 -20.73
CA SER A 243 5.81 0.16 -20.20
C SER A 243 5.87 -0.06 -18.67
N PRO A 244 6.91 -0.67 -18.09
CA PRO A 244 7.00 -0.83 -16.63
C PRO A 244 6.97 0.51 -15.90
N ALA A 245 7.71 1.50 -16.40
CA ALA A 245 7.73 2.84 -15.83
C ALA A 245 6.34 3.53 -15.86
N LYS A 246 5.56 3.37 -16.94
CA LYS A 246 4.19 3.92 -17.01
C LYS A 246 3.24 3.28 -16.00
N HIS A 247 3.32 1.96 -15.80
CA HIS A 247 2.52 1.26 -14.80
C HIS A 247 2.92 1.66 -13.38
N GLY A 248 4.23 1.72 -13.11
CA GLY A 248 4.77 2.24 -11.85
C GLY A 248 4.31 3.68 -11.60
N ALA A 249 4.30 4.53 -12.63
CA ALA A 249 3.88 5.92 -12.52
C ALA A 249 2.42 6.05 -12.06
N HIS A 250 1.52 5.23 -12.61
CA HIS A 250 0.12 5.22 -12.16
C HIS A 250 0.01 4.89 -10.66
N ARG A 251 0.70 3.84 -10.20
CA ARG A 251 0.69 3.45 -8.78
C ARG A 251 1.37 4.48 -7.88
N LEU A 252 2.47 5.08 -8.32
CA LEU A 252 3.17 6.13 -7.57
C LEU A 252 2.28 7.37 -7.40
N ARG A 253 1.55 7.76 -8.45
CA ARG A 253 0.57 8.87 -8.37
C ARG A 253 -0.54 8.58 -7.38
N ALA A 254 -1.11 7.38 -7.44
CA ALA A 254 -2.17 6.96 -6.52
C ALA A 254 -1.66 6.97 -5.06
N PHE A 255 -0.48 6.40 -4.82
CA PHE A 255 0.16 6.40 -3.52
C PHE A 255 0.43 7.82 -2.99
N GLN A 256 1.06 8.69 -3.79
CA GLN A 256 1.37 10.07 -3.38
C GLN A 256 0.11 10.92 -3.18
N SER A 257 -0.93 10.71 -3.99
CA SER A 257 -2.25 11.34 -3.78
C SER A 257 -2.84 10.94 -2.44
N GLN A 258 -2.81 9.64 -2.12
CA GLN A 258 -3.30 9.14 -0.85
C GLN A 258 -2.49 9.64 0.35
N LEU A 259 -1.16 9.70 0.19
CA LEU A 259 -0.26 10.25 1.20
C LEU A 259 -0.58 11.73 1.48
N ALA A 260 -0.81 12.53 0.42
CA ALA A 260 -1.19 13.93 0.55
C ALA A 260 -2.57 14.13 1.18
N GLN A 261 -3.52 13.21 0.96
CA GLN A 261 -4.83 13.26 1.61
C GLN A 261 -4.75 12.95 3.11
N ARG A 262 -3.97 11.93 3.50
CA ARG A 262 -3.76 11.56 4.91
C ARG A 262 -3.01 12.63 5.68
N PHE A 263 -1.99 13.21 5.06
CA PHE A 263 -1.07 14.16 5.71
C PHE A 263 -0.92 15.43 4.87
N PRO A 264 -1.95 16.31 4.84
CA PRO A 264 -1.99 17.44 3.92
C PRO A 264 -0.89 18.49 4.18
N GLN A 265 -0.44 18.63 5.43
CA GLN A 265 0.55 19.64 5.80
C GLN A 265 2.00 19.23 5.55
N GLN A 266 2.26 17.95 5.27
CA GLN A 266 3.61 17.46 5.04
C GLN A 266 4.21 18.03 3.78
N ARG A 267 5.52 18.27 3.84
CA ARG A 267 6.35 18.53 2.69
C ARG A 267 6.82 17.19 2.12
N ARG A 268 6.55 16.94 0.84
CA ARG A 268 6.78 15.65 0.18
C ARG A 268 7.84 15.76 -0.90
N THR A 269 8.93 15.04 -0.71
CA THR A 269 10.01 14.94 -1.70
C THR A 269 9.97 13.55 -2.34
N VAL A 270 9.92 13.49 -3.67
CA VAL A 270 10.04 12.23 -4.41
C VAL A 270 11.44 12.15 -5.01
N VAL A 271 12.21 11.15 -4.60
CA VAL A 271 13.55 10.86 -5.15
C VAL A 271 13.45 9.64 -6.04
N GLY A 272 13.54 9.85 -7.36
CA GLY A 272 13.60 8.77 -8.33
C GLY A 272 15.03 8.42 -8.68
N TYR A 273 15.47 7.21 -8.34
CA TYR A 273 16.82 6.72 -8.63
C TYR A 273 16.85 5.82 -9.85
N SER A 274 17.79 6.07 -10.77
CA SER A 274 18.00 5.22 -11.95
C SER A 274 16.69 5.04 -12.74
N TYR A 275 16.24 3.82 -13.01
CA TYR A 275 14.95 3.58 -13.67
C TYR A 275 13.73 4.11 -12.87
N GLY A 276 13.83 4.22 -11.55
CA GLY A 276 12.81 4.86 -10.70
C GLY A 276 12.64 6.34 -11.00
N SER A 277 13.66 7.00 -11.54
CA SER A 277 13.57 8.37 -12.06
C SER A 277 12.65 8.47 -13.29
N VAL A 278 12.60 7.42 -14.14
CA VAL A 278 11.71 7.32 -15.30
C VAL A 278 10.26 7.13 -14.84
N VAL A 279 10.05 6.31 -13.81
CA VAL A 279 8.74 6.13 -13.14
C VAL A 279 8.25 7.48 -12.60
N ALA A 280 9.09 8.20 -11.86
CA ALA A 280 8.75 9.49 -11.28
C ALA A 280 8.50 10.57 -12.34
N GLY A 281 9.29 10.59 -13.42
CA GLY A 281 9.08 11.49 -14.57
C GLY A 281 7.75 11.25 -15.27
N HIS A 282 7.38 9.99 -15.51
CA HIS A 282 6.07 9.64 -16.06
C HIS A 282 4.93 10.01 -15.12
N ALA A 283 5.12 9.88 -13.81
CA ALA A 283 4.15 10.28 -12.81
C ALA A 283 3.93 11.80 -12.83
N ALA A 284 5.01 12.58 -12.83
CA ALA A 284 4.99 14.03 -12.89
C ALA A 284 4.39 14.56 -14.21
N ALA A 285 4.58 13.88 -15.34
CA ALA A 285 3.93 14.26 -16.61
C ALA A 285 2.39 14.23 -16.54
N GLN A 286 1.83 13.43 -15.63
CA GLN A 286 0.39 13.24 -15.46
C GLN A 286 -0.17 13.90 -14.18
N GLY A 287 0.67 14.54 -13.36
CA GLY A 287 0.28 15.10 -12.07
C GLY A 287 0.76 14.25 -10.90
N LEU A 288 1.65 14.77 -10.06
CA LEU A 288 2.24 14.07 -8.92
C LEU A 288 2.14 14.96 -7.68
N HIS A 289 1.60 14.43 -6.57
CA HIS A 289 1.60 15.12 -5.29
C HIS A 289 3.00 15.08 -4.67
N ALA A 290 3.77 16.13 -4.91
CA ALA A 290 5.10 16.34 -4.40
C ALA A 290 5.42 17.84 -4.41
N ASP A 291 6.19 18.27 -3.42
CA ASP A 291 6.78 19.60 -3.30
C ASP A 291 8.14 19.63 -4.00
N ASP A 292 8.88 18.52 -4.02
CA ASP A 292 10.05 18.36 -4.90
C ASP A 292 10.06 17.02 -5.62
N LEU A 293 10.58 17.05 -6.84
CA LEU A 293 10.98 15.88 -7.59
C LEU A 293 12.49 15.91 -7.83
N VAL A 294 13.20 14.89 -7.37
CA VAL A 294 14.65 14.72 -7.57
C VAL A 294 14.90 13.57 -8.54
N PHE A 295 15.49 13.88 -9.69
CA PHE A 295 16.01 12.87 -10.63
C PHE A 295 17.46 12.53 -10.24
N LEU A 296 17.67 11.34 -9.66
CA LEU A 296 18.99 10.85 -9.23
C LEU A 296 19.51 9.79 -10.21
N GLY A 297 20.68 10.03 -10.83
CA GLY A 297 21.32 9.10 -11.75
C GLY A 297 20.38 8.66 -12.87
N SER A 298 19.66 9.59 -13.48
CA SER A 298 18.57 9.27 -14.41
C SER A 298 19.08 8.82 -15.79
N PRO A 299 18.53 7.76 -16.41
CA PRO A 299 18.74 7.42 -17.82
C PRO A 299 17.91 8.28 -18.81
N GLY A 300 17.37 9.40 -18.31
CA GLY A 300 16.49 10.30 -19.04
C GLY A 300 15.07 10.26 -18.49
N THR A 301 14.27 11.26 -18.88
CA THR A 301 12.91 11.43 -18.37
C THR A 301 11.91 11.64 -19.50
N SER A 302 10.65 11.27 -19.26
CA SER A 302 9.56 11.45 -20.22
C SER A 302 9.13 12.89 -20.45
N LEU A 303 9.75 13.84 -19.73
CA LEU A 303 9.52 15.27 -19.84
C LEU A 303 10.57 15.87 -20.79
N ASP A 304 10.18 16.85 -21.62
CA ASP A 304 11.14 17.58 -22.46
C ASP A 304 11.86 18.68 -21.66
N ASN A 305 11.19 19.22 -20.64
CA ASN A 305 11.68 20.29 -19.77
C ASN A 305 11.04 20.18 -18.37
N ALA A 306 11.75 20.64 -17.34
CA ALA A 306 11.31 20.64 -15.94
C ALA A 306 9.95 21.32 -15.73
N ASN A 307 9.64 22.39 -16.48
CA ASN A 307 8.36 23.11 -16.38
C ASN A 307 7.15 22.29 -16.86
N GLN A 308 7.37 21.14 -17.51
CA GLN A 308 6.30 20.20 -17.88
C GLN A 308 5.95 19.24 -16.74
N ALA A 309 6.74 19.19 -15.66
CA ALA A 309 6.39 18.44 -14.46
C ALA A 309 5.17 19.07 -13.78
N ARG A 310 4.06 18.34 -13.76
CA ARG A 310 2.84 18.73 -13.06
C ARG A 310 2.95 18.27 -11.61
N LEU A 311 3.49 19.12 -10.75
CA LEU A 311 3.63 18.83 -9.32
C LEU A 311 2.55 19.57 -8.51
N TYR A 312 1.92 18.86 -7.57
CA TYR A 312 0.84 19.37 -6.71
C TYR A 312 1.32 19.52 -5.27
N GLY A 313 2.30 20.40 -5.07
CA GLY A 313 2.84 20.78 -3.77
C GLY A 313 2.88 22.30 -3.59
N LYS A 314 3.38 22.75 -2.43
CA LYS A 314 3.70 24.14 -2.14
C LYS A 314 5.04 24.47 -2.81
N GLU A 315 5.04 25.46 -3.70
CA GLU A 315 6.23 25.95 -4.42
C GLU A 315 7.05 24.83 -5.10
N PRO A 316 6.43 24.04 -5.99
CA PRO A 316 7.03 22.81 -6.47
C PRO A 316 8.33 23.05 -7.24
N GLN A 317 9.36 22.24 -6.96
CA GLN A 317 10.65 22.29 -7.64
C GLN A 317 11.05 20.95 -8.27
N VAL A 318 11.87 21.03 -9.32
CA VAL A 318 12.47 19.87 -9.96
C VAL A 318 13.98 19.98 -9.86
N HIS A 319 14.62 18.94 -9.34
CA HIS A 319 16.06 18.85 -9.15
C HIS A 319 16.65 17.68 -9.92
N ALA A 320 17.92 17.76 -10.25
CA ALA A 320 18.65 16.68 -10.91
C ALA A 320 20.06 16.51 -10.34
N VAL A 321 20.45 15.26 -10.14
CA VAL A 321 21.75 14.85 -9.63
C VAL A 321 22.28 13.73 -10.50
N THR A 322 23.41 13.95 -11.15
CA THR A 322 24.13 12.89 -11.88
C THR A 322 25.61 13.09 -11.63
N SER A 323 26.28 12.06 -11.12
CA SER A 323 27.71 12.09 -10.87
C SER A 323 28.47 12.15 -12.20
N PRO A 324 29.57 12.93 -12.31
CA PRO A 324 30.35 13.00 -13.54
C PRO A 324 30.85 11.62 -14.03
N GLY A 325 31.17 10.71 -13.10
CA GLY A 325 31.64 9.36 -13.39
C GLY A 325 30.54 8.31 -13.59
N ASP A 326 29.26 8.69 -13.52
CA ASP A 326 28.15 7.75 -13.68
C ASP A 326 28.02 7.30 -15.15
N PRO A 327 28.17 5.99 -15.46
CA PRO A 327 28.00 5.48 -16.81
C PRO A 327 26.57 5.64 -17.37
N ILE A 328 25.57 5.95 -16.54
CA ILE A 328 24.21 6.28 -17.01
C ILE A 328 24.22 7.43 -18.01
N ARG A 329 25.24 8.30 -17.93
CA ARG A 329 25.46 9.41 -18.87
C ARG A 329 25.65 8.95 -20.32
N LEU A 330 26.03 7.69 -20.54
CA LEU A 330 26.22 7.10 -21.87
C LEU A 330 24.90 6.71 -22.55
N VAL A 331 23.82 6.51 -21.78
CA VAL A 331 22.49 6.16 -22.31
C VAL A 331 21.49 7.32 -22.20
N THR A 332 21.93 8.43 -21.59
CA THR A 332 21.28 9.74 -21.64
C THR A 332 21.87 10.59 -22.76
N GLY A 333 21.06 11.43 -23.39
CA GLY A 333 21.56 12.48 -24.27
C GLY A 333 20.93 13.80 -23.91
N GLU A 334 21.57 14.92 -24.26
CA GLU A 334 21.00 16.25 -23.99
C GLU A 334 19.55 16.27 -24.47
N SER A 335 19.31 15.91 -25.75
CA SER A 335 18.00 15.90 -26.42
C SER A 335 17.37 14.52 -26.65
N THR A 336 18.18 13.48 -26.63
CA THR A 336 17.80 12.14 -27.08
C THR A 336 18.51 11.10 -26.22
N GLY A 337 17.93 10.76 -25.08
CA GLY A 337 18.23 9.54 -24.33
C GLY A 337 17.17 8.48 -24.56
N VAL A 338 17.43 7.26 -24.10
CA VAL A 338 16.48 6.12 -24.22
C VAL A 338 15.08 6.48 -23.70
N HIS A 339 15.03 7.22 -22.60
CA HIS A 339 13.78 7.63 -21.95
C HIS A 339 13.39 9.09 -22.22
N GLY A 340 14.22 9.82 -22.98
CA GLY A 340 14.07 11.25 -23.25
C GLY A 340 15.31 12.04 -22.81
N PRO A 341 15.20 13.37 -22.68
CA PRO A 341 16.30 14.24 -22.26
C PRO A 341 16.96 13.86 -20.94
N ASP A 342 18.25 14.13 -20.82
CA ASP A 342 18.97 14.14 -19.54
C ASP A 342 18.43 15.25 -18.62
N PRO A 343 17.85 14.93 -17.45
CA PRO A 343 17.35 15.95 -16.53
C PRO A 343 18.45 16.82 -15.92
N ARG A 344 19.73 16.41 -15.96
CA ARG A 344 20.87 17.22 -15.49
C ARG A 344 21.37 18.22 -16.54
N ALA A 345 20.92 18.09 -17.80
CA ALA A 345 21.32 19.00 -18.88
C ALA A 345 20.75 20.42 -18.65
N PRO A 346 21.53 21.49 -18.87
CA PRO A 346 21.07 22.86 -18.65
C PRO A 346 19.75 23.21 -19.36
N ARG A 347 19.55 22.69 -20.58
CA ARG A 347 18.34 22.91 -21.38
C ARG A 347 17.07 22.27 -20.79
N PHE A 348 17.21 21.26 -19.94
CA PHE A 348 16.09 20.64 -19.26
C PHE A 348 15.52 21.56 -18.17
N GLY A 349 16.35 22.39 -17.54
CA GLY A 349 15.92 23.42 -16.59
C GLY A 349 15.64 22.94 -15.16
N ALA A 350 16.09 21.75 -14.76
CA ALA A 350 16.05 21.35 -13.36
C ALA A 350 17.17 22.02 -12.55
N HIS A 351 16.93 22.22 -11.26
CA HIS A 351 17.95 22.68 -10.31
C HIS A 351 19.01 21.59 -10.13
N ALA A 352 20.26 21.93 -10.44
CA ALA A 352 21.38 21.03 -10.20
C ALA A 352 21.67 20.91 -8.71
N ILE A 353 21.81 19.68 -8.22
CA ILE A 353 22.44 19.40 -6.92
C ILE A 353 23.85 18.91 -7.23
N ASP A 354 24.85 19.66 -6.78
CA ASP A 354 26.25 19.35 -7.01
C ASP A 354 26.79 18.45 -5.90
N LEU A 355 27.46 17.38 -6.30
CA LEU A 355 28.10 16.43 -5.38
C LEU A 355 29.49 16.92 -5.00
N GLN A 356 29.88 16.73 -3.75
CA GLN A 356 31.22 17.07 -3.27
C GLN A 356 32.30 16.14 -3.82
N THR A 357 31.94 14.89 -4.11
CA THR A 357 32.84 13.86 -4.63
C THR A 357 32.27 13.24 -5.90
N ALA A 358 33.12 13.05 -6.90
CA ALA A 358 32.77 12.25 -8.07
C ALA A 358 32.69 10.77 -7.69
N GLY A 359 31.75 10.06 -8.31
CA GLY A 359 31.51 8.64 -8.13
C GLY A 359 30.87 7.98 -9.37
N ASP A 360 30.50 6.71 -9.23
CA ASP A 360 29.73 5.94 -10.20
C ASP A 360 28.22 5.91 -9.87
N HIS A 361 27.48 5.06 -10.58
CA HIS A 361 26.03 4.92 -10.45
C HIS A 361 25.57 4.52 -9.05
N ASP A 362 26.33 3.73 -8.30
CA ASP A 362 25.89 3.21 -6.99
C ASP A 362 26.50 3.97 -5.80
N SER A 363 27.63 4.63 -6.03
CA SER A 363 28.38 5.36 -5.00
C SER A 363 27.73 6.64 -4.48
N TYR A 364 26.62 7.12 -5.07
CA TYR A 364 25.88 8.28 -4.54
C TYR A 364 25.57 8.12 -3.04
N PHE A 365 25.12 6.93 -2.65
CA PHE A 365 24.65 6.65 -1.30
C PHE A 365 25.77 6.48 -0.27
N THR A 366 27.02 6.41 -0.71
CA THR A 366 28.21 6.37 0.16
C THR A 366 29.04 7.64 0.07
N ALA A 367 28.68 8.57 -0.84
CA ALA A 367 29.35 9.85 -0.98
C ALA A 367 29.06 10.74 0.25
N PRO A 368 30.10 11.30 0.91
CA PRO A 368 29.91 12.19 2.05
C PRO A 368 29.02 13.39 1.71
N GLY A 369 28.06 13.69 2.57
CA GLY A 369 27.18 14.85 2.42
C GLY A 369 26.07 14.71 1.37
N PHE A 370 25.94 13.55 0.71
CA PHE A 370 24.94 13.36 -0.36
C PHE A 370 23.50 13.54 0.15
N TYR A 371 23.14 12.87 1.25
CA TYR A 371 21.80 12.94 1.81
C TYR A 371 21.47 14.35 2.31
N GLU A 372 22.42 15.02 2.94
CA GLU A 372 22.28 16.40 3.42
C GLU A 372 22.16 17.40 2.26
N ALA A 373 22.87 17.18 1.16
CA ALA A 373 22.76 18.01 -0.04
C ALA A 373 21.37 17.90 -0.67
N VAL A 374 20.81 16.68 -0.76
CA VAL A 374 19.44 16.47 -1.22
C VAL A 374 18.45 17.14 -0.28
N ALA A 375 18.55 16.87 1.04
CA ALA A 375 17.68 17.46 2.03
C ALA A 375 17.70 18.99 2.02
N THR A 376 18.89 19.61 1.92
CA THR A 376 19.07 21.06 1.86
C THR A 376 18.45 21.66 0.58
N ALA A 377 18.66 21.01 -0.57
CA ALA A 377 18.08 21.46 -1.84
C ALA A 377 16.55 21.44 -1.79
N THR A 378 15.99 20.43 -1.13
CA THR A 378 14.54 20.25 -0.95
C THR A 378 14.04 20.78 0.39
N ALA A 379 14.77 21.65 1.10
CA ALA A 379 14.28 22.27 2.34
C ALA A 379 13.63 23.64 2.08
N ARG A 380 13.84 24.23 0.90
CA ARG A 380 13.37 25.59 0.59
C ARG A 380 11.83 25.63 0.58
N GLY A 381 11.27 26.61 1.29
CA GLY A 381 9.82 26.80 1.48
C GLY A 381 9.34 26.76 2.94
N ILE A 382 10.24 26.58 3.92
CA ILE A 382 9.91 26.82 5.34
C ILE A 382 10.00 28.35 5.57
N PRO A 383 8.90 29.02 5.94
CA PRO A 383 8.92 30.46 6.25
C PRO A 383 9.84 30.79 7.44
#